data_AF-A0A061DL29-F1
#
_entry.id   AF-A0A061DL29-F1
#
_cell.length_a   1.000
_cell.length_b   1.000
_cell.length_c   1.000
_cell.angle_alpha   90.00
_cell.angle_beta   90.00
_cell.angle_gamma   90.00
#
_symmetry.space_group_name_H-M   'P 1'
#
loop_
_entity.id
_entity.type
_entity.pdbx_description
1 polymer ?
#
loop_
_entity_poly.entity_id
_entity_poly.type
_entity_poly.pdbx_seq_one_letter_code
_entity_poly.pdbx_strand_id
1 'polypeptide(L)' 'MVSKSLVEFDSKVAVSWVLSPLERPFKCWRNFQQIDLLCDAIESVMFSHVFSEANQCADHLAKQGVNRNELFVAWL' A
#
# COMPACT_ATOMS: atom_id res chain seq x y z
N MET A 1 22.76 7.09 2.44
CA MET A 1 22.27 5.77 1.98
C MET A 1 20.82 5.99 1.60
N VAL A 2 20.45 5.88 0.33
CA VAL A 2 19.04 6.08 -0.08
C VAL A 2 18.31 4.77 0.21
N SER A 3 17.37 4.79 1.15
CA SER A 3 16.51 3.64 1.47
C SER A 3 15.51 3.48 0.33
N LYS A 4 15.49 2.32 -0.32
CA LYS A 4 14.45 1.97 -1.30
C LYS A 4 13.34 1.22 -0.61
N SER A 5 12.11 1.72 -0.73
CA SER A 5 10.90 1.10 -0.20
C SER A 5 10.18 0.36 -1.31
N LEU A 6 9.90 -0.93 -1.12
CA LEU A 6 9.06 -1.73 -2.01
C LEU A 6 7.72 -1.96 -1.32
N VAL A 7 6.63 -1.60 -2.00
CA VAL A 7 5.26 -1.85 -1.54
C VAL A 7 4.61 -2.85 -2.47
N GLU A 8 4.17 -3.97 -1.91
CA GLU A 8 3.58 -5.08 -2.64
C GLU A 8 2.07 -5.12 -2.42
N PHE A 9 1.32 -5.38 -3.50
CA PHE A 9 -0.11 -5.55 -3.47
C PHE A 9 -0.50 -6.85 -4.19
N ASP A 10 -1.56 -7.51 -3.72
CA ASP A 10 -2.19 -8.64 -4.41
C ASP A 10 -3.30 -8.23 -5.40
N SER A 11 -3.69 -6.96 -5.39
CA SER A 11 -4.69 -6.41 -6.30
C SER A 11 -4.02 -5.74 -7.49
N LYS A 12 -4.11 -6.37 -8.67
CA LYS A 12 -3.65 -5.76 -9.94
C LYS A 12 -4.25 -4.38 -10.19
N VAL A 13 -5.53 -4.22 -9.83
CA VAL A 13 -6.25 -2.95 -9.99
C VAL A 13 -5.67 -1.88 -9.06
N ALA A 14 -5.34 -2.23 -7.81
CA ALA A 14 -4.71 -1.28 -6.89
C ALA A 14 -3.31 -0.88 -7.38
N VAL A 15 -2.51 -1.83 -7.87
CA VAL A 15 -1.20 -1.57 -8.48
C VAL A 15 -1.32 -0.62 -9.66
N SER A 16 -2.32 -0.85 -10.53
CA SER A 16 -2.51 -0.01 -11.71
C SER A 16 -2.90 1.42 -11.33
N TRP A 17 -3.69 1.63 -10.27
CA TRP A 17 -4.02 2.95 -9.74
C TRP A 17 -2.83 3.72 -9.16
N VAL A 18 -1.91 3.04 -8.47
CA VAL A 18 -0.72 3.70 -7.91
C VAL A 18 0.34 3.99 -8.98
N LEU A 19 0.44 3.14 -10.00
CA LEU A 19 1.36 3.33 -11.12
C LEU A 19 0.83 4.31 -12.18
N SER A 20 -0.48 4.42 -12.35
CA SER A 20 -1.12 5.24 -13.38
C SER A 20 -2.23 6.12 -12.80
N PRO A 21 -1.98 7.44 -12.61
CA PRO A 21 -2.99 8.36 -12.12
C PRO A 21 -4.28 8.44 -12.96
N LEU A 22 -4.21 8.09 -14.25
CA LEU A 22 -5.35 8.09 -15.17
C LEU A 22 -6.35 6.96 -14.88
N GLU A 23 -5.92 5.89 -14.23
CA GLU A 23 -6.79 4.75 -13.92
C GLU A 23 -7.50 4.90 -12.56
N ARG A 24 -7.16 5.95 -11.81
CA ARG A 24 -7.65 6.17 -10.45
C ARG A 24 -9.15 6.50 -10.45
N PRO A 25 -9.97 5.82 -9.63
CA PRO A 25 -11.35 6.20 -9.47
C PRO A 25 -11.45 7.55 -8.75
N PHE A 26 -12.20 8.50 -9.35
CA PHE A 26 -12.36 9.86 -8.83
C PHE A 26 -12.86 9.90 -7.37
N LYS A 27 -13.73 8.96 -6.99
CA LYS A 27 -14.25 8.85 -5.60
C LYS A 27 -13.16 8.67 -4.54
N CYS A 28 -11.97 8.22 -4.91
CA CYS A 28 -10.85 7.98 -4.00
C CYS A 28 -9.74 9.05 -4.12
N TRP A 29 -10.00 10.18 -4.79
CA TRP A 29 -8.99 11.21 -5.11
C TRP A 29 -8.14 11.64 -3.90
N ARG A 30 -8.79 11.91 -2.75
CA ARG A 30 -8.08 12.35 -1.54
C ARG A 30 -7.08 11.30 -1.03
N ASN A 31 -7.43 10.01 -1.12
CA ASN A 31 -6.53 8.94 -0.68
C ASN A 31 -5.30 8.88 -1.58
N PHE A 32 -5.48 9.00 -2.91
CA PHE A 32 -4.36 8.99 -3.85
C PHE A 32 -3.48 10.22 -3.71
N GLN A 33 -4.06 11.41 -3.46
CA GLN A 33 -3.28 12.61 -3.18
C GLN A 33 -2.38 12.43 -1.94
N GLN A 34 -2.88 11.76 -0.89
CA GLN A 34 -2.05 11.43 0.28
C GLN A 34 -0.95 10.42 -0.03
N ILE A 35 -1.25 9.41 -0.85
CA ILE A 35 -0.25 8.44 -1.32
C ILE A 35 0.86 9.14 -2.10
N ASP A 36 0.51 10.04 -3.02
CA ASP A 36 1.50 10.80 -3.81
C ASP A 36 2.42 11.63 -2.89
N LEU A 37 1.85 12.34 -1.90
CA LEU A 37 2.64 13.10 -0.91
C LEU A 37 3.59 12.21 -0.09
N LEU A 38 3.16 10.98 0.25
CA LEU A 38 4.00 10.03 0.96
C LEU A 38 5.13 9.51 0.07
N CYS A 39 4.85 9.24 -1.20
CA CYS A 39 5.87 8.82 -2.17
C CYS A 39 6.94 9.91 -2.35
N ASP A 40 6.53 11.18 -2.45
CA ASP A 40 7.44 12.32 -2.55
C ASP A 40 8.33 12.43 -1.31
N ALA A 41 7.78 12.17 -0.11
CA ALA A 41 8.53 12.24 1.14
C ALA A 41 9.52 11.08 1.35
N ILE A 42 9.30 9.91 0.72
CA ILE A 42 10.13 8.70 0.90
C ILE A 42 11.23 8.60 -0.17
N GLU A 43 11.23 9.49 -1.18
CA GLU A 43 12.21 9.65 -2.27
C GLU A 43 12.43 8.42 -3.19
N SER A 44 12.09 7.20 -2.77
CA SER A 44 12.24 5.99 -3.59
C SER A 44 11.25 4.88 -3.20
N VAL A 45 9.99 5.04 -3.61
CA VAL A 45 8.94 4.02 -3.48
C VAL A 45 8.74 3.29 -4.80
N MET A 46 8.76 1.97 -4.76
CA MET A 46 8.40 1.10 -5.88
C MET A 46 7.16 0.30 -5.53
N PHE A 47 6.35 0.01 -6.55
CA PHE A 47 5.13 -0.78 -6.41
C PHE A 47 5.23 -2.05 -7.22
N SER A 48 4.83 -3.18 -6.64
CA SER A 48 4.82 -4.47 -7.32
C SER A 48 3.52 -5.24 -7.05
N HIS A 49 3.12 -6.04 -8.03
CA HIS A 49 2.05 -7.02 -7.85
C HIS A 49 2.64 -8.35 -7.40
N VAL A 50 2.07 -8.93 -6.35
CA VAL A 50 2.38 -10.29 -5.89
C VAL A 50 1.12 -11.15 -5.92
N PHE A 51 1.29 -12.48 -5.93
CA PHE A 51 0.14 -13.37 -5.76
C PHE A 51 -0.40 -13.28 -4.32
N SER A 52 -1.70 -13.53 -4.13
CA SER A 52 -2.32 -13.45 -2.81
C SER A 52 -1.70 -14.42 -1.80
N GLU A 53 -1.12 -15.53 -2.26
CA GLU A 53 -0.36 -16.46 -1.43
C GLU A 53 0.89 -15.82 -0.81
N ALA A 54 1.53 -14.88 -1.51
CA ALA A 54 2.65 -14.12 -0.98
C ALA A 54 2.19 -12.98 -0.06
N ASN A 55 0.95 -12.51 -0.21
CA ASN A 55 0.35 -11.44 0.60
C ASN A 55 -0.47 -11.95 1.80
N GLN A 56 -0.37 -13.25 2.14
CA GLN A 56 -1.19 -13.89 3.17
C GLN A 56 -1.10 -13.21 4.54
N CYS A 57 0.06 -12.66 4.91
CA CYS A 57 0.23 -11.95 6.17
C CYS A 57 -0.65 -10.68 6.21
N ALA A 58 -0.62 -9.86 5.16
CA ALA A 58 -1.44 -8.66 5.08
C ALA A 58 -2.94 -8.98 5.03
N ASP A 59 -3.34 -10.01 4.27
CA ASP A 59 -4.74 -10.47 4.22
C ASP A 59 -5.22 -10.99 5.58
N HIS A 60 -4.38 -11.74 6.29
CA HIS A 60 -4.67 -12.20 7.65
C HIS A 60 -4.89 -11.03 8.61
N LEU A 61 -3.98 -10.04 8.59
CA LEU A 61 -4.07 -8.84 9.42
C LEU A 61 -5.31 -8.01 9.09
N ALA A 62 -5.65 -7.86 7.80
CA ALA A 62 -6.85 -7.16 7.37
C ALA A 62 -8.13 -7.84 7.90
N LYS A 63 -8.16 -9.18 7.93
CA LYS A 63 -9.28 -9.97 8.47
C LYS A 63 -9.38 -9.95 9.98
N GLN A 64 -8.26 -9.95 10.68
CA GLN A 64 -8.23 -9.76 12.14
C GLN A 64 -8.82 -8.40 12.52
N GLY A 65 -8.67 -7.42 11.63
CA GLY A 65 -9.07 -6.05 11.88
C GLY A 65 -8.10 -5.38 12.86
N VAL A 66 -7.97 -4.07 12.76
CA VAL A 66 -7.15 -3.30 13.70
C VAL A 66 -8.10 -2.60 14.66
N ASN A 67 -8.02 -2.94 15.95
CA ASN A 67 -8.62 -2.09 16.97
C ASN A 67 -7.86 -0.77 16.94
N ARG A 68 -8.51 0.33 16.53
CA ARG A 68 -7.85 1.65 16.40
C ARG A 68 -7.26 2.18 17.71
N ASN A 69 -7.63 1.58 18.84
CA ASN A 69 -7.12 1.94 20.17
C ASN A 69 -5.85 1.18 20.58
N GLU A 70 -5.41 0.19 19.78
CA GLU A 70 -4.21 -0.60 20.05
C GLU A 70 -3.20 -0.39 18.93
N LEU A 71 -1.96 -0.09 19.29
CA LEU A 71 -0.86 -0.01 18.32
C LEU A 71 -0.60 -1.41 17.78
N PHE A 72 -0.67 -1.56 16.46
CA PHE A 72 -0.26 -2.77 15.79
C PHE A 72 1.24 -3.04 16.04
N VAL A 73 1.55 -4.19 16.64
CA VAL A 73 2.93 -4.66 16.85
C VAL A 73 3.18 -5.80 15.87
N ALA A 74 3.91 -5.52 14.80
CA ALA A 74 4.21 -6.48 13.74
C ALA A 74 5.34 -7.46 14.10
N TRP A 75 6.09 -7.18 15.18
CA TRP A 75 7.30 -7.91 15.55
C TRP A 75 7.45 -7.92 17.08
N LEU A 76 7.52 -9.12 17.67
CA LEU A 76 8.08 -9.37 19.00
C LEU A 76 9.47 -9.97 18.84
#